data_AF-A0A7L4P5J0-F1
#
_entry.id   AF-A0A7L4P5J0-F1
#
_cell.length_a   1.000
_cell.length_b   1.000
_cell.length_c   1.000
_cell.angle_alpha   90.00
_cell.angle_beta   90.00
_cell.angle_gamma   90.00
#
_symmetry.space_group_name_H-M   'P 1'
#
loop_
_entity.id
_entity.type
_entity.pdbx_description
1 polymer ?
#
loop_
_entity_poly.entity_id
_entity_poly.type
_entity_poly.pdbx_seq_one_letter_code
_entity_poly.pdbx_strand_id
1 'polypeptide(L)'
;MVPDRTSSNINPSNISSEGEFPPKLLEFLTEIARAMTLAGIAVMTIETILKNICRAYGVKAQEVIDFPTFVLIKISDGSSKALAVTGQKPGMLPLDQVSRLYELIYRAEKAEISPEQGINRIKEIIYAERQHNYIRHILGYAIYSIGLGMLLLPTINELLLCGGLGAIVGLIIGYSEDKPRLNLISPVLTAFMVSAIFFFCVKQGMVRGSLTILVPALSYFIPGAVLATGMYELAANNVISGASRLIQGVVILLLLLFGVIMGIQVVGLSPGAYMVAYLAVPLGWWAPYAGVLIFTGGMYLLMSIRNRDMLGVFIVLFSTFAGLQVGNYLLGGLFGAFLGSATMTIVGTYLERSRLKTPYYVSIIPSFWILVPGSLGFITLAALASEAYPASASNLIMVVLTFVAISMGILIGAVIADPLKIEYYGKK
;
A
#
# COMPACT_ATOMS: atom_id res chain seq x y z
N MET A 1 -46.15 65.68 -1.41
CA MET A 1 -46.85 65.89 -0.13
C MET A 1 -46.49 64.72 0.78
N VAL A 2 -45.53 64.96 1.69
CA VAL A 2 -45.23 64.40 3.03
C VAL A 2 -45.99 63.13 3.51
N PRO A 3 -45.40 62.19 4.30
CA PRO A 3 -44.16 62.32 5.09
C PRO A 3 -43.13 61.18 5.04
N ASP A 4 -41.91 61.63 5.35
CA ASP A 4 -40.77 61.00 5.98
C ASP A 4 -41.09 60.40 7.38
N ARG A 5 -40.59 59.20 7.69
CA ARG A 5 -40.54 58.65 9.06
C ARG A 5 -39.29 57.78 9.27
N THR A 6 -38.27 58.45 9.81
CA THR A 6 -37.45 58.04 10.96
C THR A 6 -36.81 56.64 10.97
N SER A 7 -35.50 56.67 10.74
CA SER A 7 -34.49 55.83 11.38
C SER A 7 -34.82 55.40 12.83
N SER A 8 -34.82 54.11 13.12
CA SER A 8 -34.19 53.55 14.35
C SER A 8 -34.25 52.02 14.36
N ASN A 9 -33.16 51.44 14.84
CA ASN A 9 -32.98 50.04 15.28
C ASN A 9 -32.63 48.99 14.22
N ILE A 10 -31.59 49.26 13.41
CA ILE A 10 -30.67 48.18 13.03
C ILE A 10 -29.73 48.01 14.22
N ASN A 11 -29.89 46.92 14.95
CA ASN A 11 -28.92 46.49 15.96
C ASN A 11 -27.63 46.05 15.23
N PRO A 12 -26.49 46.76 15.33
CA PRO A 12 -25.27 46.42 14.58
C PRO A 12 -24.61 45.11 15.03
N SER A 13 -25.11 44.46 16.08
CA SER A 13 -24.53 43.26 16.67
C SER A 13 -24.99 41.93 16.06
N ASN A 14 -25.87 41.96 15.04
CA ASN A 14 -26.35 40.76 14.34
C ASN A 14 -25.90 40.66 12.88
N ILE A 15 -24.86 41.40 12.48
CA ILE A 15 -24.11 41.06 11.27
C ILE A 15 -23.14 39.94 11.66
N SER A 16 -23.63 38.70 11.67
CA SER A 16 -22.74 37.54 11.60
C SER A 16 -21.91 37.69 10.33
N SER A 17 -20.59 37.77 10.52
CA SER A 17 -19.57 37.93 9.51
C SER A 17 -19.83 37.08 8.25
N GLU A 18 -20.00 37.75 7.12
CA GLU A 18 -19.75 37.15 5.82
C GLU A 18 -18.27 36.71 5.75
N GLY A 19 -18.00 35.42 5.53
CA GLY A 19 -16.70 34.94 5.03
C GLY A 19 -15.66 34.41 6.03
N GLU A 20 -16.06 33.85 7.18
CA GLU A 20 -15.13 33.10 8.04
C GLU A 20 -15.21 31.59 7.80
N PHE A 21 -14.07 30.99 7.42
CA PHE A 21 -13.90 29.54 7.33
C PHE A 21 -14.34 28.87 8.65
N PRO A 22 -14.93 27.66 8.62
CA PRO A 22 -15.14 26.90 9.84
C PRO A 22 -13.82 26.82 10.61
N PRO A 23 -13.80 27.18 11.90
CA PRO A 23 -12.56 27.29 12.66
C PRO A 23 -11.81 25.96 12.62
N LYS A 24 -10.49 26.03 12.40
CA LYS A 24 -9.58 24.88 12.25
C LYS A 24 -9.82 23.98 11.02
N LEU A 25 -10.68 24.34 10.07
CA LEU A 25 -10.89 23.52 8.86
C LEU A 25 -9.62 23.32 8.05
N LEU A 26 -8.84 24.39 7.81
CA LEU A 26 -7.57 24.27 7.07
C LEU A 26 -6.56 23.39 7.80
N GLU A 27 -6.48 23.51 9.13
CA GLU A 27 -5.64 22.64 9.97
C GLU A 27 -6.10 21.19 9.86
N PHE A 28 -7.40 20.92 9.97
CA PHE A 28 -7.97 19.59 9.82
C PHE A 28 -7.68 18.98 8.44
N LEU A 29 -7.88 19.75 7.36
CA LEU A 29 -7.56 19.33 5.99
C LEU A 29 -6.07 19.00 5.82
N THR A 30 -5.20 19.78 6.46
CA THR A 30 -3.75 19.58 6.40
C THR A 30 -3.32 18.32 7.17
N GLU A 31 -3.87 18.11 8.36
CA GLU A 31 -3.59 16.94 9.19
C GLU A 31 -4.16 15.65 8.59
N ILE A 32 -5.37 15.69 8.00
CA ILE A 32 -5.95 14.50 7.36
C ILE A 32 -5.20 14.15 6.07
N ALA A 33 -4.75 15.15 5.30
CA ALA A 33 -3.88 14.93 4.15
C ALA A 33 -2.56 14.28 4.57
N ARG A 34 -1.93 14.78 5.64
CA ARG A 34 -0.72 14.18 6.23
C ARG A 34 -0.94 12.73 6.65
N ALA A 35 -2.06 12.44 7.30
CA ALA A 35 -2.39 11.07 7.71
C ALA A 35 -2.61 10.14 6.50
N MET A 36 -3.27 10.60 5.44
CA MET A 36 -3.49 9.82 4.22
C MET A 36 -2.19 9.54 3.46
N THR A 37 -1.29 10.52 3.34
CA THR A 37 0.02 10.30 2.72
C THR A 37 0.89 9.36 3.55
N LEU A 38 0.84 9.47 4.88
CA LEU A 38 1.51 8.55 5.79
C LEU A 38 0.97 7.12 5.67
N ALA A 39 -0.32 6.96 5.34
CA ALA A 39 -0.92 5.66 5.03
C ALA A 39 -0.53 5.11 3.64
N GLY A 40 0.12 5.92 2.79
CA GLY A 40 0.52 5.56 1.44
C GLY A 40 -0.56 5.73 0.37
N ILE A 41 -1.67 6.43 0.67
CA ILE A 41 -2.78 6.62 -0.26
C ILE A 41 -2.30 7.42 -1.49
N ALA A 42 -2.84 7.10 -2.67
CA ALA A 42 -2.51 7.80 -3.91
C ALA A 42 -2.93 9.28 -3.86
N VAL A 43 -2.11 10.17 -4.42
CA VAL A 43 -2.28 11.62 -4.44
C VAL A 43 -3.62 12.00 -5.06
N MET A 44 -3.97 11.40 -6.21
CA MET A 44 -5.26 11.65 -6.87
C MET A 44 -6.46 11.28 -5.99
N THR A 45 -6.32 10.25 -5.15
CA THR A 45 -7.37 9.83 -4.22
C THR A 45 -7.46 10.82 -3.06
N ILE A 46 -6.32 11.28 -2.52
CA ILE A 46 -6.24 12.30 -1.48
C ILE A 46 -6.91 13.60 -1.95
N GLU A 47 -6.59 14.06 -3.16
CA GLU A 47 -7.21 15.25 -3.74
C GLU A 47 -8.74 15.11 -3.84
N THR A 48 -9.22 13.94 -4.28
CA THR A 48 -10.65 13.67 -4.41
C THR A 48 -11.34 13.74 -3.05
N ILE A 49 -10.76 13.09 -2.04
CA ILE A 49 -11.25 13.10 -0.66
C ILE A 49 -11.28 14.53 -0.09
N LEU A 50 -10.18 15.29 -0.24
CA LEU A 50 -10.12 16.67 0.26
C LEU A 50 -11.15 17.57 -0.43
N LYS A 51 -11.36 17.42 -1.75
CA LYS A 51 -12.40 18.15 -2.49
C LYS A 51 -13.81 17.79 -1.99
N ASN A 52 -14.08 16.51 -1.68
CA ASN A 52 -15.35 16.07 -1.11
C ASN A 52 -15.58 16.63 0.28
N ILE A 53 -14.57 16.59 1.16
CA ILE A 53 -14.61 17.19 2.48
C ILE A 53 -14.90 18.69 2.36
N CYS A 54 -14.12 19.45 1.58
CA CYS A 54 -14.37 20.88 1.37
C CYS A 54 -15.83 21.17 0.96
N ARG A 55 -16.36 20.40 0.00
CA ARG A 55 -17.76 20.51 -0.45
C ARG A 55 -18.76 20.26 0.68
N ALA A 56 -18.54 19.24 1.51
CA ALA A 56 -19.40 18.90 2.64
C ALA A 56 -19.45 20.00 3.71
N TYR A 57 -18.32 20.67 3.95
CA TYR A 57 -18.23 21.82 4.87
C TYR A 57 -18.59 23.17 4.21
N GLY A 58 -19.12 23.17 2.98
CA GLY A 58 -19.59 24.38 2.30
C GLY A 58 -18.49 25.28 1.70
N VAL A 59 -17.24 24.81 1.62
CA VAL A 59 -16.09 25.59 1.14
C VAL A 59 -15.64 25.11 -0.24
N LYS A 60 -15.24 26.04 -1.12
CA LYS A 60 -14.66 25.67 -2.42
C LYS A 60 -13.15 25.41 -2.28
N ALA A 61 -12.71 24.20 -2.62
CA ALA A 61 -11.29 23.90 -2.82
C ALA A 61 -10.85 24.56 -4.14
N GLN A 62 -10.02 25.60 -4.08
CA GLN A 62 -9.52 26.27 -5.30
C GLN A 62 -8.40 25.46 -5.95
N GLU A 63 -7.41 25.08 -5.14
CA GLU A 63 -6.26 24.28 -5.57
C GLU A 63 -5.94 23.30 -4.43
N VAL A 64 -5.89 22.01 -4.75
CA VAL A 64 -5.30 20.98 -3.89
C VAL A 64 -4.19 20.38 -4.72
N ILE A 65 -2.95 20.61 -4.30
CA ILE A 65 -1.78 20.02 -4.94
C ILE A 65 -1.10 19.16 -3.89
N ASP A 66 -1.12 17.86 -4.09
CA ASP A 66 -0.51 16.90 -3.18
C ASP A 66 0.71 16.25 -3.86
N PHE A 67 1.80 16.17 -3.11
CA PHE A 67 3.03 15.51 -3.48
C PHE A 67 3.43 14.56 -2.35
N PRO A 68 4.17 13.47 -2.63
CA PRO A 68 4.57 12.50 -1.61
C PRO A 68 5.29 13.09 -0.39
N THR A 69 5.90 14.26 -0.52
CA THR A 69 6.66 14.95 0.52
C THR A 69 6.06 16.28 0.96
N PHE A 70 5.07 16.84 0.26
CA PHE A 70 4.37 18.04 0.71
C PHE A 70 2.97 18.18 0.12
N VAL A 71 2.05 18.75 0.91
CA VAL A 71 0.70 19.10 0.45
C VAL A 71 0.53 20.61 0.48
N LEU A 72 -0.07 21.14 -0.59
CA LEU A 72 -0.55 22.51 -0.73
C LEU A 72 -2.08 22.52 -0.78
N ILE A 73 -2.73 23.09 0.22
CA ILE A 73 -4.20 23.23 0.25
C ILE A 73 -4.55 24.70 0.19
N LYS A 74 -5.29 25.09 -0.85
CA LYS A 74 -5.86 26.42 -1.02
C LYS A 74 -7.38 26.33 -1.00
N ILE A 75 -7.96 26.82 0.08
CA ILE A 75 -9.41 26.92 0.24
C ILE A 75 -9.86 28.37 0.06
N SER A 76 -11.07 28.55 -0.46
CA SER A 76 -11.72 29.86 -0.50
C SER A 76 -13.17 29.78 -0.06
N ASP A 77 -13.57 30.78 0.71
CA ASP A 77 -14.96 31.11 0.98
C ASP A 77 -15.20 32.58 0.61
N GLY A 78 -15.78 32.83 -0.56
CA GLY A 78 -15.94 34.20 -1.10
C GLY A 78 -14.60 34.94 -1.28
N SER A 79 -14.36 35.95 -0.44
CA SER A 79 -13.19 36.86 -0.47
C SER A 79 -11.96 36.33 0.29
N SER A 80 -12.13 35.38 1.21
CA SER A 80 -11.06 34.85 2.05
C SER A 80 -10.35 33.68 1.36
N LYS A 81 -9.00 33.69 1.37
CA LYS A 81 -8.14 32.62 0.84
C LYS A 81 -7.17 32.17 1.93
N ALA A 82 -7.02 30.87 2.12
CA ALA A 82 -6.08 30.32 3.08
C ALA A 82 -5.22 29.22 2.44
N LEU A 83 -3.91 29.21 2.74
CA LEU A 83 -2.91 28.32 2.17
C LEU A 83 -2.16 27.59 3.29
N ALA A 84 -2.05 26.27 3.21
CA ALA A 84 -1.19 25.48 4.09
C ALA A 84 -0.17 24.67 3.28
N VAL A 85 1.07 24.62 3.78
CA VAL A 85 2.14 23.76 3.28
C VAL A 85 2.63 22.88 4.43
N THR A 86 2.68 21.57 4.23
CA THR A 86 3.15 20.64 5.26
C THR A 86 4.04 19.57 4.65
N GLY A 87 5.19 19.31 5.28
CA GLY A 87 6.09 18.21 4.90
C GLY A 87 5.57 16.85 5.37
N GLN A 88 5.77 15.80 4.57
CA GLN A 88 5.25 14.46 4.83
C GLN A 88 6.34 13.40 4.64
N LYS A 89 6.29 12.33 5.44
CA LYS A 89 7.14 11.15 5.26
C LYS A 89 6.25 9.99 4.79
N PRO A 90 6.52 9.40 3.62
CA PRO A 90 5.88 8.15 3.22
C PRO A 90 6.15 7.07 4.28
N GLY A 91 5.12 6.34 4.67
CA GLY A 91 5.20 5.24 5.62
C GLY A 91 4.13 4.18 5.33
N MET A 92 4.13 3.11 6.11
CA MET A 92 3.06 2.12 6.10
C MET A 92 2.46 2.08 7.51
N LEU A 93 1.31 2.72 7.68
CA LEU A 93 0.55 2.62 8.93
C LEU A 93 -0.02 1.20 9.07
N PRO A 94 -0.13 0.67 10.30
CA PRO A 94 -0.91 -0.53 10.57
C PRO A 94 -2.31 -0.44 9.96
N LEU A 95 -2.82 -1.54 9.42
CA LEU A 95 -4.09 -1.54 8.69
C LEU A 95 -5.30 -1.23 9.59
N ASP A 96 -5.21 -1.41 10.92
CA ASP A 96 -6.25 -0.92 11.83
C ASP A 96 -6.29 0.61 11.87
N GLN A 97 -5.14 1.29 11.90
CA GLN A 97 -5.06 2.74 11.89
C GLN A 97 -5.57 3.30 10.57
N VAL A 98 -5.21 2.67 9.45
CA VAL A 98 -5.74 3.02 8.13
C VAL A 98 -7.26 2.81 8.09
N SER A 99 -7.78 1.71 8.64
CA SER A 99 -9.23 1.47 8.72
C SER A 99 -9.95 2.55 9.53
N ARG A 100 -9.41 2.94 10.69
CA ARG A 100 -9.96 4.05 11.51
C ARG A 100 -9.86 5.40 10.80
N LEU A 101 -8.80 5.64 10.04
CA LEU A 101 -8.64 6.85 9.25
C LEU A 101 -9.72 6.93 8.16
N TYR A 102 -10.03 5.83 7.48
CA TYR A 102 -11.13 5.78 6.53
C TYR A 102 -12.50 6.03 7.18
N GLU A 103 -12.76 5.49 8.37
CA GLU A 103 -13.97 5.82 9.12
C GLU A 103 -14.09 7.33 9.39
N LEU A 104 -12.98 7.98 9.75
CA LEU A 104 -12.93 9.43 9.94
C LEU A 104 -13.19 10.17 8.63
N ILE A 105 -12.56 9.75 7.53
CA ILE A 105 -12.77 10.32 6.19
C ILE A 105 -14.25 10.27 5.81
N TYR A 106 -14.91 9.12 5.95
CA TYR A 106 -16.32 8.99 5.57
C TYR A 106 -17.25 9.89 6.40
N ARG A 107 -16.94 10.11 7.69
CA ARG A 107 -17.68 11.07 8.52
C ARG A 107 -17.42 12.51 8.09
N ALA A 108 -16.17 12.84 7.75
CA ALA A 108 -15.79 14.17 7.28
C ALA A 108 -16.42 14.50 5.91
N GLU A 109 -16.49 13.54 4.98
CA GLU A 109 -17.15 13.71 3.67
C GLU A 109 -18.67 13.95 3.77
N LYS A 110 -19.26 13.70 4.95
CA LYS A 110 -20.67 13.97 5.27
C LYS A 110 -20.85 15.14 6.24
N ALA A 111 -19.77 15.81 6.64
CA ALA A 111 -19.74 16.83 7.69
C ALA A 111 -20.35 16.35 9.04
N GLU A 112 -20.22 15.06 9.37
CA GLU A 112 -20.72 14.43 10.62
C GLU A 112 -19.73 14.56 11.81
N ILE A 113 -18.67 15.36 11.65
CA ILE A 113 -17.64 15.60 12.68
C ILE A 113 -17.17 17.06 12.57
N SER A 114 -16.86 17.73 13.69
CA SER A 114 -16.28 19.07 13.60
C SER A 114 -14.79 19.01 13.25
N PRO A 115 -14.18 20.05 12.62
CA PRO A 115 -12.75 20.06 12.32
C PRO A 115 -11.86 19.83 13.54
N GLU A 116 -12.23 20.40 14.69
CA GLU A 116 -11.53 20.20 15.96
C GLU A 116 -11.58 18.75 16.46
N GLN A 117 -12.77 18.14 16.44
CA GLN A 117 -12.92 16.71 16.76
C GLN A 117 -12.14 15.83 15.79
N GLY A 118 -12.12 16.21 14.51
CA GLY A 118 -11.35 15.54 13.47
C GLY A 118 -9.85 15.55 13.76
N ILE A 119 -9.27 16.70 14.10
CA ILE A 119 -7.85 16.84 14.47
C ILE A 119 -7.51 15.96 15.68
N ASN A 120 -8.34 15.99 16.73
CA ASN A 120 -8.13 15.16 17.91
C ASN A 120 -8.20 13.67 17.56
N ARG A 121 -9.16 13.29 16.71
CA ARG A 121 -9.30 11.91 16.26
C ARG A 121 -8.11 11.44 15.40
N ILE A 122 -7.54 12.31 14.56
CA ILE A 122 -6.30 11.99 13.82
C ILE A 122 -5.17 11.72 14.80
N LYS A 123 -4.99 12.57 15.82
CA LYS A 123 -3.96 12.37 16.84
C LYS A 123 -4.15 11.04 17.57
N GLU A 124 -5.38 10.70 17.96
CA GLU A 124 -5.71 9.40 18.56
C GLU A 124 -5.41 8.22 17.63
N ILE A 125 -5.61 8.35 16.33
CA ILE A 125 -5.36 7.27 15.35
C ILE A 125 -3.86 7.08 15.14
N ILE A 126 -3.12 8.17 14.89
CA ILE A 126 -1.70 8.13 14.52
C ILE A 126 -0.80 7.86 15.73
N TYR A 127 -1.12 8.44 16.88
CA TYR A 127 -0.35 8.34 18.12
C TYR A 127 -0.95 7.37 19.14
N ALA A 128 -1.90 6.51 18.73
CA ALA A 128 -2.34 5.39 19.58
C ALA A 128 -1.11 4.59 20.03
N GLU A 129 -1.03 4.30 21.34
CA GLU A 129 0.03 3.46 21.89
C GLU A 129 0.05 2.12 21.16
N ARG A 130 1.17 1.85 20.46
CA ARG A 130 1.40 0.57 19.80
C ARG A 130 1.71 -0.46 20.88
N GLN A 131 0.88 -1.49 21.00
CA GLN A 131 1.21 -2.64 21.83
C GLN A 131 2.36 -3.41 21.16
N HIS A 132 3.60 -3.12 21.59
CA HIS A 132 4.81 -3.77 21.11
C HIS A 132 4.79 -5.26 21.45
N ASN A 133 4.24 -6.06 20.54
CA ASN A 133 4.16 -7.50 20.71
C ASN A 133 5.06 -8.18 19.70
N TYR A 134 6.34 -8.27 20.04
CA TYR A 134 7.37 -8.95 19.25
C TYR A 134 6.93 -10.35 18.78
N ILE A 135 6.18 -11.07 19.62
CA ILE A 135 5.65 -12.39 19.28
C ILE A 135 4.68 -12.31 18.10
N ARG A 136 3.82 -11.28 18.03
CA ARG A 136 2.94 -11.05 16.88
C ARG A 136 3.71 -10.75 15.60
N HIS A 137 4.79 -9.97 15.67
CA HIS A 137 5.61 -9.70 14.49
C HIS A 137 6.33 -10.96 13.99
N ILE A 138 6.93 -11.74 14.90
CA ILE A 138 7.66 -12.97 14.54
C ILE A 138 6.71 -14.00 13.95
N LEU A 139 5.63 -14.34 14.67
CA LEU A 139 4.66 -15.34 14.21
C LEU A 139 3.90 -14.84 12.98
N GLY A 140 3.46 -13.59 12.98
CA GLY A 140 2.74 -12.98 11.87
C GLY A 140 3.57 -13.00 10.59
N TYR A 141 4.85 -12.59 10.66
CA TYR A 141 5.72 -12.58 9.49
C TYR A 141 6.12 -14.00 9.03
N ALA A 142 6.32 -14.94 9.95
CA ALA A 142 6.57 -16.34 9.60
C ALA A 142 5.38 -16.95 8.84
N ILE A 143 4.15 -16.78 9.35
CA ILE A 143 2.92 -17.26 8.71
C ILE A 143 2.70 -16.55 7.36
N TYR A 144 2.93 -15.24 7.31
CA TYR A 144 2.87 -14.44 6.09
C TYR A 144 3.84 -14.97 5.01
N SER A 145 5.09 -15.25 5.39
CA SER A 145 6.13 -15.76 4.49
C SER A 145 5.80 -17.17 4.01
N ILE A 146 5.26 -18.02 4.88
CA ILE A 146 4.75 -19.35 4.50
C ILE A 146 3.60 -19.21 3.51
N GLY A 147 2.62 -18.34 3.78
CA GLY A 147 1.48 -18.11 2.89
C GLY A 147 1.91 -17.72 1.48
N LEU A 148 2.77 -16.70 1.35
CA LEU A 148 3.35 -16.31 0.05
C LEU A 148 4.26 -17.41 -0.54
N GLY A 149 5.01 -18.11 0.31
CA GLY A 149 5.85 -19.24 -0.08
C GLY A 149 5.04 -20.35 -0.74
N MET A 150 3.83 -20.64 -0.28
CA MET A 150 2.95 -21.65 -0.89
C MET A 150 2.45 -21.26 -2.29
N LEU A 151 2.50 -19.96 -2.66
CA LEU A 151 2.17 -19.49 -4.00
C LEU A 151 3.36 -19.62 -4.97
N LEU A 152 4.59 -19.55 -4.45
CA LEU A 152 5.81 -19.39 -5.26
C LEU A 152 6.75 -20.59 -5.23
N LEU A 153 6.76 -21.34 -4.13
CA LEU A 153 7.73 -22.37 -3.82
C LEU A 153 7.12 -23.76 -3.96
N PRO A 154 7.82 -24.69 -4.61
CA PRO A 154 7.27 -26.00 -4.90
C PRO A 154 7.42 -27.01 -3.77
N THR A 155 8.27 -26.78 -2.75
CA THR A 155 8.54 -27.81 -1.72
C THR A 155 8.35 -27.36 -0.27
N ILE A 156 8.08 -28.35 0.59
CA ILE A 156 7.90 -28.17 2.04
C ILE A 156 9.20 -27.69 2.71
N ASN A 157 10.36 -28.20 2.30
CA ASN A 157 11.64 -27.80 2.91
C ASN A 157 11.95 -26.32 2.64
N GLU A 158 11.72 -25.86 1.41
CA GLU A 158 11.86 -24.46 1.04
C GLU A 158 10.83 -23.61 1.79
N LEU A 159 9.61 -24.12 2.00
CA LEU A 159 8.56 -23.45 2.76
C LEU A 159 8.90 -23.28 4.24
N LEU A 160 9.46 -24.31 4.88
CA LEU A 160 9.91 -24.26 6.27
C LEU A 160 11.08 -23.28 6.45
N LEU A 161 12.06 -23.32 5.54
CA LEU A 161 13.14 -22.34 5.53
C LEU A 161 12.59 -20.93 5.34
N CYS A 162 11.66 -20.75 4.41
CA CYS A 162 11.00 -19.48 4.14
C CYS A 162 10.27 -18.92 5.38
N GLY A 163 9.53 -19.77 6.11
CA GLY A 163 8.92 -19.41 7.38
C GLY A 163 9.93 -19.02 8.46
N GLY A 164 11.05 -19.75 8.56
CA GLY A 164 12.14 -19.44 9.49
C GLY A 164 12.85 -18.12 9.17
N LEU A 165 13.15 -17.87 7.90
CA LEU A 165 13.68 -16.58 7.43
C LEU A 165 12.67 -15.46 7.68
N GLY A 166 11.38 -15.71 7.46
CA GLY A 166 10.30 -14.80 7.80
C GLY A 166 10.24 -14.46 9.29
N ALA A 167 10.42 -15.43 10.19
CA ALA A 167 10.48 -15.19 11.62
C ALA A 167 11.62 -14.24 12.01
N ILE A 168 12.80 -14.39 11.38
CA ILE A 168 13.95 -13.50 11.56
C ILE A 168 13.61 -12.09 11.10
N VAL A 169 12.97 -11.95 9.93
CA VAL A 169 12.54 -10.65 9.41
C VAL A 169 11.50 -10.00 10.33
N GLY A 170 10.53 -10.76 10.82
CA GLY A 170 9.55 -10.28 11.80
C GLY A 170 10.20 -9.77 13.08
N LEU A 171 11.25 -10.44 13.57
CA LEU A 171 12.04 -9.96 14.70
C LEU A 171 12.75 -8.63 14.39
N ILE A 172 13.38 -8.52 13.22
CA ILE A 172 14.09 -7.29 12.80
C ILE A 172 13.10 -6.13 12.66
N ILE A 173 11.93 -6.35 12.05
CA ILE A 173 10.88 -5.33 11.90
C ILE A 173 10.39 -4.88 13.27
N GLY A 174 9.98 -5.81 14.14
CA GLY A 174 9.50 -5.48 15.48
C GLY A 174 10.56 -4.75 16.32
N TYR A 175 11.86 -5.08 16.16
CA TYR A 175 12.93 -4.37 16.85
C TYR A 175 13.23 -2.99 16.27
N SER A 176 12.98 -2.78 14.98
CA SER A 176 13.30 -1.53 14.28
C SER A 176 12.21 -0.48 14.39
N GLU A 177 10.98 -0.88 14.70
CA GLU A 177 9.77 -0.05 14.63
C GLU A 177 9.93 1.34 15.28
N ASP A 178 10.43 1.38 16.52
CA ASP A 178 10.62 2.63 17.28
C ASP A 178 11.98 3.31 17.07
N LYS A 179 12.82 2.80 16.16
CA LYS A 179 14.19 3.25 15.95
C LYS A 179 14.36 3.86 14.57
N PRO A 180 14.15 5.18 14.39
CA PRO A 180 14.20 5.84 13.09
C PRO A 180 15.49 5.55 12.30
N ARG A 181 16.65 5.59 12.96
CA ARG A 181 17.94 5.31 12.32
C ARG A 181 18.05 3.88 11.78
N LEU A 182 17.49 2.91 12.52
CA LEU A 182 17.51 1.50 12.10
C LEU A 182 16.52 1.26 10.96
N ASN A 183 15.35 1.89 10.99
CA ASN A 183 14.38 1.83 9.89
C ASN A 183 14.95 2.30 8.54
N LEU A 184 15.84 3.31 8.53
CA LEU A 184 16.48 3.77 7.28
C LEU A 184 17.36 2.70 6.61
N ILE A 185 18.07 1.88 7.40
CA ILE A 185 19.01 0.88 6.89
C ILE A 185 18.45 -0.55 6.90
N SER A 186 17.27 -0.73 7.49
CA SER A 186 16.62 -2.03 7.69
C SER A 186 16.46 -2.86 6.40
N PRO A 187 16.09 -2.29 5.23
CA PRO A 187 16.00 -3.06 4.00
C PRO A 187 17.33 -3.76 3.64
N VAL A 188 18.45 -3.02 3.67
CA VAL A 188 19.78 -3.56 3.34
C VAL A 188 20.22 -4.60 4.36
N LEU A 189 20.10 -4.26 5.66
CA LEU A 189 20.55 -5.11 6.75
C LEU A 189 19.78 -6.44 6.76
N THR A 190 18.46 -6.37 6.58
CA THR A 190 17.62 -7.56 6.53
C THR A 190 17.93 -8.42 5.32
N ALA A 191 18.04 -7.81 4.13
CA ALA A 191 18.42 -8.53 2.92
C ALA A 191 19.78 -9.23 3.07
N PHE A 192 20.77 -8.57 3.66
CA PHE A 192 22.07 -9.17 3.97
C PHE A 192 21.97 -10.37 4.91
N MET A 193 21.32 -10.21 6.07
CA MET A 193 21.23 -11.28 7.08
C MET A 193 20.47 -12.50 6.54
N VAL A 194 19.30 -12.27 5.95
CA VAL A 194 18.44 -13.35 5.45
C VAL A 194 19.10 -14.08 4.29
N SER A 195 19.73 -13.34 3.37
CA SER A 195 20.42 -13.94 2.24
C SER A 195 21.66 -14.71 2.68
N ALA A 196 22.47 -14.21 3.61
CA ALA A 196 23.62 -14.94 4.15
C ALA A 196 23.21 -16.28 4.77
N ILE A 197 22.13 -16.30 5.56
CA ILE A 197 21.58 -17.53 6.15
C ILE A 197 21.10 -18.48 5.05
N PHE A 198 20.33 -17.96 4.09
CA PHE A 198 19.84 -18.75 2.96
C PHE A 198 20.99 -19.40 2.17
N PHE A 199 21.98 -18.61 1.74
CA PHE A 199 23.12 -19.13 0.97
C PHE A 199 23.98 -20.07 1.78
N PHE A 200 24.10 -19.88 3.10
CA PHE A 200 24.75 -20.85 3.97
C PHE A 200 24.00 -22.20 3.94
N CYS A 201 22.67 -22.21 4.06
CA CYS A 201 21.87 -23.43 3.94
C CYS A 201 22.02 -24.10 2.56
N VAL A 202 22.13 -23.31 1.48
CA VAL A 202 22.43 -23.83 0.13
C VAL A 202 23.82 -24.49 0.11
N LYS A 203 24.84 -23.84 0.69
CA LYS A 203 26.21 -24.37 0.78
C LYS A 203 26.27 -25.71 1.49
N GLN A 204 25.46 -25.89 2.53
CA GLN A 204 25.36 -27.13 3.30
C GLN A 204 24.49 -28.20 2.63
N GLY A 205 23.87 -27.91 1.48
CA GLY A 205 22.98 -28.84 0.78
C GLY A 205 21.62 -29.05 1.46
N MET A 206 21.22 -28.19 2.41
CA MET A 206 19.95 -28.30 3.12
C MET A 206 18.75 -27.92 2.24
N VAL A 207 18.96 -26.95 1.34
CA VAL A 207 17.97 -26.50 0.37
C VAL A 207 18.63 -26.32 -0.99
N ARG A 208 17.83 -26.44 -2.05
CA ARG A 208 18.28 -26.10 -3.40
C ARG A 208 18.22 -24.58 -3.55
N GLY A 209 19.29 -23.97 -4.02
CA GLY A 209 19.35 -22.52 -4.08
C GLY A 209 18.51 -22.00 -5.24
N SER A 210 17.40 -21.33 -4.94
CA SER A 210 16.67 -20.45 -5.85
C SER A 210 16.44 -19.11 -5.17
N LEU A 211 16.72 -18.01 -5.87
CA LEU A 211 16.49 -16.65 -5.36
C LEU A 211 15.01 -16.38 -5.05
N THR A 212 14.08 -17.15 -5.63
CA THR A 212 12.64 -17.05 -5.33
C THR A 212 12.33 -17.31 -3.85
N ILE A 213 13.16 -18.07 -3.12
CA ILE A 213 12.98 -18.32 -1.68
C ILE A 213 13.12 -17.03 -0.86
N LEU A 214 13.95 -16.09 -1.33
CA LEU A 214 14.14 -14.80 -0.67
C LEU A 214 12.92 -13.88 -0.86
N VAL A 215 12.08 -14.11 -1.88
CA VAL A 215 10.95 -13.24 -2.19
C VAL A 215 9.96 -13.15 -1.03
N PRO A 216 9.33 -14.23 -0.53
CA PRO A 216 8.40 -14.10 0.58
C PRO A 216 9.06 -13.52 1.84
N ALA A 217 10.30 -13.93 2.14
CA ALA A 217 11.03 -13.44 3.32
C ALA A 217 11.30 -11.93 3.25
N LEU A 218 11.65 -11.38 2.08
CA LEU A 218 11.93 -9.96 1.90
C LEU A 218 10.72 -9.14 1.44
N SER A 219 9.58 -9.78 1.21
CA SER A 219 8.45 -9.17 0.50
C SER A 219 7.83 -7.94 1.18
N TYR A 220 7.96 -7.79 2.50
CA TYR A 220 7.58 -6.54 3.19
C TYR A 220 8.38 -5.32 2.72
N PHE A 221 9.67 -5.51 2.42
CA PHE A 221 10.52 -4.45 1.89
C PHE A 221 10.45 -4.32 0.38
N ILE A 222 9.99 -5.36 -0.33
CA ILE A 222 9.83 -5.31 -1.78
C ILE A 222 8.70 -4.30 -2.12
N PRO A 223 9.01 -3.19 -2.80
CA PRO A 223 8.10 -2.03 -2.90
C PRO A 223 7.05 -2.20 -4.02
N GLY A 224 6.38 -3.35 -4.08
CA GLY A 224 5.42 -3.68 -5.14
C GLY A 224 4.25 -2.70 -5.22
N ALA A 225 3.64 -2.38 -4.08
CA ALA A 225 2.53 -1.41 -4.01
C ALA A 225 2.98 0.01 -4.38
N VAL A 226 4.18 0.43 -3.95
CA VAL A 226 4.75 1.76 -4.24
C VAL A 226 5.01 1.92 -5.74
N LEU A 227 5.63 0.92 -6.36
CA LEU A 227 5.91 0.93 -7.80
C LEU A 227 4.62 0.89 -8.63
N ALA A 228 3.66 0.03 -8.27
CA ALA A 228 2.37 -0.05 -8.96
C ALA A 228 1.55 1.24 -8.81
N THR A 229 1.55 1.85 -7.62
CA THR A 229 0.89 3.14 -7.38
C THR A 229 1.59 4.26 -8.15
N GLY A 230 2.92 4.27 -8.21
CA GLY A 230 3.68 5.23 -9.00
C GLY A 230 3.34 5.15 -10.48
N MET A 231 3.28 3.94 -11.04
CA MET A 231 2.86 3.73 -12.43
C MET A 231 1.40 4.11 -12.66
N TYR A 232 0.51 3.81 -11.70
CA TYR A 232 -0.90 4.20 -11.75
C TYR A 232 -1.06 5.73 -11.79
N GLU A 233 -0.28 6.45 -11.00
CA GLU A 233 -0.26 7.90 -11.02
C GLU A 233 0.32 8.49 -12.30
N LEU A 234 1.38 7.89 -12.85
CA LEU A 234 1.88 8.27 -14.17
C LEU A 234 0.80 8.10 -15.25
N ALA A 235 0.10 6.97 -15.25
CA ALA A 235 -1.00 6.70 -16.19
C ALA A 235 -2.17 7.69 -16.01
N ALA A 236 -2.37 8.21 -14.79
CA ALA A 236 -3.35 9.23 -14.48
C ALA A 236 -2.84 10.68 -14.66
N ASN A 237 -1.72 10.90 -15.37
CA ASN A 237 -1.07 12.21 -15.59
C ASN A 237 -0.53 12.92 -14.34
N ASN A 238 -0.40 12.23 -13.20
CA ASN A 238 0.26 12.76 -11.99
C ASN A 238 1.77 12.50 -12.02
N VAL A 239 2.46 13.12 -12.99
CA VAL A 239 3.85 12.81 -13.36
C VAL A 239 4.83 12.94 -12.19
N ILE A 240 4.73 14.02 -11.40
CA ILE A 240 5.69 14.30 -10.32
C ILE A 240 5.55 13.26 -9.19
N SER A 241 4.32 12.97 -8.74
CA SER A 241 4.10 11.96 -7.69
C SER A 241 4.47 10.56 -8.18
N GLY A 242 4.03 10.21 -9.40
CA GLY A 242 4.30 8.92 -10.01
C GLY A 242 5.81 8.65 -10.16
N ALA A 243 6.55 9.60 -10.73
CA ALA A 243 8.00 9.50 -10.86
C ALA A 243 8.70 9.39 -9.49
N SER A 244 8.28 10.19 -8.50
CA SER A 244 8.87 10.16 -7.16
C SER A 244 8.73 8.79 -6.49
N ARG A 245 7.55 8.17 -6.58
CA ARG A 245 7.30 6.82 -6.05
C ARG A 245 8.06 5.73 -6.81
N LEU A 246 8.15 5.85 -8.14
CA LEU A 246 8.95 4.92 -8.94
C LEU A 246 10.44 4.95 -8.54
N ILE A 247 11.02 6.15 -8.43
CA ILE A 247 12.41 6.32 -7.98
C ILE A 247 12.59 5.75 -6.58
N GLN A 248 11.67 6.04 -5.65
CA GLN A 248 11.71 5.48 -4.31
C GLN A 248 11.72 3.94 -4.32
N GLY A 249 10.84 3.31 -5.09
CA GLY A 249 10.79 1.86 -5.22
C GLY A 249 12.06 1.27 -5.83
N VAL A 250 12.61 1.91 -6.87
CA VAL A 250 13.88 1.49 -7.49
C VAL A 250 15.03 1.57 -6.48
N VAL A 251 15.13 2.64 -5.70
CA VAL A 251 16.15 2.78 -4.65
C VAL A 251 16.03 1.66 -3.62
N ILE A 252 14.83 1.34 -3.15
CA ILE A 252 14.62 0.23 -2.21
C ILE A 252 15.04 -1.11 -2.83
N LEU A 253 14.71 -1.37 -4.09
CA LEU A 253 15.15 -2.59 -4.79
C LEU A 253 16.69 -2.68 -4.89
N LEU A 254 17.37 -1.57 -5.17
CA LEU A 254 18.85 -1.52 -5.20
C LEU A 254 19.47 -1.78 -3.81
N LEU A 255 18.86 -1.24 -2.75
CA LEU A 255 19.27 -1.49 -1.37
C LEU A 255 19.12 -2.98 -1.00
N LEU A 256 17.99 -3.60 -1.36
CA LEU A 256 17.78 -5.04 -1.17
C LEU A 256 18.80 -5.85 -1.96
N LEU A 257 19.01 -5.51 -3.23
CA LEU A 257 19.99 -6.17 -4.11
C LEU A 257 21.40 -6.12 -3.50
N PHE A 258 21.83 -4.95 -3.05
CA PHE A 258 23.14 -4.78 -2.41
C PHE A 258 23.29 -5.70 -1.19
N GLY A 259 22.27 -5.76 -0.32
CA GLY A 259 22.27 -6.67 0.82
C GLY A 259 22.42 -8.14 0.40
N VAL A 260 21.69 -8.58 -0.63
CA VAL A 260 21.78 -9.96 -1.15
C VAL A 260 23.17 -10.27 -1.72
N ILE A 261 23.75 -9.36 -2.50
CA ILE A 261 25.10 -9.54 -3.07
C ILE A 261 26.12 -9.72 -1.94
N MET A 262 26.08 -8.86 -0.92
CA MET A 262 26.96 -8.96 0.25
C MET A 262 26.76 -10.30 0.98
N GLY A 263 25.52 -10.79 1.10
CA GLY A 263 25.22 -12.08 1.73
C GLY A 263 25.85 -13.26 0.98
N ILE A 264 25.80 -13.27 -0.36
CA ILE A 264 26.47 -14.30 -1.18
C ILE A 264 27.97 -14.25 -0.99
N GLN A 265 28.55 -13.04 -1.07
CA GLN A 265 30.00 -12.83 -0.99
C GLN A 265 30.58 -13.32 0.34
N VAL A 266 29.90 -13.05 1.46
CA VAL A 266 30.33 -13.50 2.80
C VAL A 266 30.28 -15.03 2.92
N VAL A 267 29.31 -15.70 2.30
CA VAL A 267 29.21 -17.17 2.30
C VAL A 267 30.24 -17.81 1.36
N GLY A 268 30.67 -17.08 0.32
CA GLY A 268 31.63 -17.54 -0.68
C GLY A 268 31.06 -18.66 -1.56
N LEU A 269 29.77 -18.53 -1.96
CA LEU A 269 29.13 -19.50 -2.85
C LEU A 269 29.50 -19.19 -4.31
N SER A 270 29.86 -20.20 -5.10
CA SER A 270 30.16 -20.00 -6.52
C SER A 270 28.91 -19.59 -7.31
N PRO A 271 29.04 -18.70 -8.32
CA PRO A 271 27.96 -18.43 -9.26
C PRO A 271 27.49 -19.73 -9.93
N GLY A 272 26.22 -20.09 -9.75
CA GLY A 272 25.62 -21.32 -10.31
C GLY A 272 25.07 -22.32 -9.28
N ALA A 273 25.61 -22.35 -8.04
CA ALA A 273 25.10 -23.27 -7.01
C ALA A 273 23.72 -22.87 -6.44
N TYR A 274 23.28 -21.63 -6.69
CA TYR A 274 21.95 -21.11 -6.34
C TYR A 274 21.04 -20.90 -7.56
N MET A 275 21.30 -21.61 -8.66
CA MET A 275 20.63 -21.40 -9.96
C MET A 275 19.94 -22.65 -10.51
N VAL A 276 19.79 -23.72 -9.72
CA VAL A 276 19.22 -24.97 -10.23
C VAL A 276 17.70 -24.85 -10.31
N ALA A 277 17.19 -24.40 -11.46
CA ALA A 277 15.82 -24.69 -11.87
C ALA A 277 15.68 -26.21 -11.93
N TYR A 278 14.99 -26.80 -10.96
CA TYR A 278 14.79 -28.23 -10.92
C TYR A 278 13.29 -28.54 -11.05
N LEU A 279 13.00 -29.70 -11.63
CA LEU A 279 11.66 -30.29 -11.67
C LEU A 279 11.27 -30.66 -10.24
N ALA A 280 10.78 -29.67 -9.51
CA ALA A 280 10.21 -29.87 -8.19
C ALA A 280 8.81 -30.44 -8.34
N VAL A 281 8.50 -31.46 -7.52
CA VAL A 281 7.12 -31.91 -7.35
C VAL A 281 6.38 -30.78 -6.64
N PRO A 282 5.40 -30.12 -7.27
CA PRO A 282 4.67 -29.04 -6.63
C PRO A 282 3.96 -29.55 -5.37
N LEU A 283 3.82 -28.69 -4.35
CA LEU A 283 3.04 -28.96 -3.12
C LEU A 283 1.61 -29.47 -3.40
N GLY A 284 1.11 -29.26 -4.61
CA GLY A 284 -0.19 -29.69 -5.11
C GLY A 284 -0.98 -28.49 -5.64
N TRP A 285 -2.02 -28.77 -6.42
CA TRP A 285 -2.89 -27.72 -6.98
C TRP A 285 -3.60 -26.89 -5.90
N TRP A 286 -3.79 -27.45 -4.70
CA TRP A 286 -4.45 -26.81 -3.57
C TRP A 286 -3.56 -25.79 -2.84
N ALA A 287 -2.22 -25.90 -2.97
CA ALA A 287 -1.29 -25.17 -2.13
C ALA A 287 -1.37 -23.64 -2.30
N PRO A 288 -1.47 -23.08 -3.53
CA PRO A 288 -1.63 -21.63 -3.69
C PRO A 288 -2.91 -21.09 -3.04
N TYR A 289 -4.02 -21.85 -3.09
CA TYR A 289 -5.30 -21.44 -2.50
C TYR A 289 -5.24 -21.44 -0.97
N ALA A 290 -4.65 -22.48 -0.37
CA ALA A 290 -4.37 -22.51 1.07
C ALA A 290 -3.37 -21.41 1.46
N GLY A 291 -2.40 -21.12 0.59
CA GLY A 291 -1.41 -20.06 0.73
C GLY A 291 -2.05 -18.68 0.88
N VAL A 292 -3.09 -18.35 0.07
CA VAL A 292 -3.83 -17.08 0.21
C VAL A 292 -4.49 -16.96 1.59
N LEU A 293 -5.07 -18.04 2.11
CA LEU A 293 -5.68 -18.06 3.44
C LEU A 293 -4.63 -17.86 4.54
N ILE A 294 -3.54 -18.62 4.49
CA ILE A 294 -2.44 -18.55 5.45
C ILE A 294 -1.78 -17.17 5.40
N PHE A 295 -1.55 -16.63 4.21
CA PHE A 295 -1.05 -15.28 3.98
C PHE A 295 -1.94 -14.23 4.64
N THR A 296 -3.27 -14.35 4.49
CA THR A 296 -4.23 -13.45 5.13
C THR A 296 -4.14 -13.52 6.65
N GLY A 297 -3.97 -14.72 7.22
CA GLY A 297 -3.75 -14.92 8.66
C GLY A 297 -2.44 -14.30 9.15
N GLY A 298 -1.36 -14.40 8.38
CA GLY A 298 -0.10 -13.73 8.66
C GLY A 298 -0.23 -12.21 8.65
N MET A 299 -0.90 -11.67 7.63
CA MET A 299 -1.21 -10.23 7.52
C MET A 299 -2.07 -9.73 8.68
N TYR A 300 -3.04 -10.53 9.13
CA TYR A 300 -3.89 -10.18 10.27
C TYR A 300 -3.05 -9.92 11.53
N LEU A 301 -2.05 -10.76 11.79
CA LEU A 301 -1.14 -10.60 12.93
C LEU A 301 -0.11 -9.49 12.71
N LEU A 302 0.51 -9.44 11.53
CA LEU A 302 1.61 -8.54 11.23
C LEU A 302 1.17 -7.08 11.06
N MET A 303 0.10 -6.86 10.29
CA MET A 303 -0.41 -5.52 9.94
C MET A 303 -1.58 -5.08 10.84
N SER A 304 -1.92 -5.88 11.86
CA SER A 304 -3.03 -5.61 12.79
C SER A 304 -4.37 -5.37 12.08
N ILE A 305 -4.79 -6.28 11.19
CA ILE A 305 -6.09 -6.13 10.51
C ILE A 305 -7.22 -6.25 11.56
N ARG A 306 -8.21 -5.35 11.52
CA ARG A 306 -9.37 -5.43 12.42
C ARG A 306 -10.21 -6.67 12.09
N ASN A 307 -10.73 -7.36 13.11
CA ASN A 307 -11.54 -8.59 12.92
C ASN A 307 -12.68 -8.43 11.92
N ARG A 308 -13.36 -7.28 11.93
CA ARG A 308 -14.46 -6.98 11.01
C ARG A 308 -14.02 -6.80 9.55
N ASP A 309 -12.77 -6.38 9.33
CA ASP A 309 -12.20 -6.09 8.00
C ASP A 309 -11.55 -7.34 7.41
N MET A 310 -11.21 -8.33 8.25
CA MET A 310 -10.50 -9.56 7.88
C MET A 310 -11.20 -10.34 6.76
N LEU A 311 -12.53 -10.51 6.85
CA LEU A 311 -13.29 -11.21 5.83
C LEU A 311 -13.26 -10.46 4.49
N GLY A 312 -13.37 -9.13 4.52
CA GLY A 312 -13.28 -8.31 3.32
C GLY A 312 -11.90 -8.40 2.66
N VAL A 313 -10.83 -8.31 3.46
CA VAL A 313 -9.45 -8.48 2.98
C VAL A 313 -9.26 -9.87 2.35
N PHE A 314 -9.73 -10.94 3.00
CA PHE A 314 -9.65 -12.30 2.47
C PHE A 314 -10.37 -12.43 1.12
N ILE A 315 -11.59 -11.90 1.00
CA ILE A 315 -12.37 -11.95 -0.24
C ILE A 315 -11.61 -11.23 -1.37
N VAL A 316 -11.07 -10.03 -1.11
CA VAL A 316 -10.29 -9.32 -2.14
C VAL A 316 -9.07 -10.14 -2.53
N LEU A 317 -8.25 -10.59 -1.57
CA LEU A 317 -7.04 -11.37 -1.85
C LEU A 317 -7.31 -12.63 -2.68
N PHE A 318 -8.37 -13.37 -2.33
CA PHE A 318 -8.77 -14.55 -3.07
C PHE A 318 -9.26 -14.21 -4.48
N SER A 319 -10.04 -13.14 -4.63
CA SER A 319 -10.52 -12.67 -5.93
C SER A 319 -9.38 -12.17 -6.83
N THR A 320 -8.40 -11.46 -6.26
CA THR A 320 -7.18 -11.04 -6.95
C THR A 320 -6.42 -12.25 -7.49
N PHE A 321 -6.21 -13.26 -6.63
CA PHE A 321 -5.53 -14.49 -7.02
C PHE A 321 -6.29 -15.23 -8.13
N ALA A 322 -7.61 -15.35 -8.01
CA ALA A 322 -8.43 -15.97 -9.04
C ALA A 322 -8.36 -15.20 -10.38
N GLY A 323 -8.48 -13.87 -10.35
CA GLY A 323 -8.35 -13.03 -11.54
C GLY A 323 -6.96 -13.14 -12.19
N LEU A 324 -5.90 -13.17 -11.38
CA LEU A 324 -4.53 -13.40 -11.83
C LEU A 324 -4.39 -14.76 -12.54
N GLN A 325 -4.90 -15.84 -11.94
CA GLN A 325 -4.82 -17.19 -12.50
C GLN A 325 -5.61 -17.32 -13.80
N VAL A 326 -6.83 -16.78 -13.85
CA VAL A 326 -7.65 -16.77 -15.06
C VAL A 326 -6.96 -15.99 -16.18
N GLY A 327 -6.43 -14.80 -15.90
CA GLY A 327 -5.76 -14.00 -16.92
C GLY A 327 -4.46 -14.67 -17.40
N ASN A 328 -3.70 -15.28 -16.49
CA ASN A 328 -2.51 -16.08 -16.82
C ASN A 328 -2.85 -17.23 -17.77
N TYR A 329 -3.96 -17.93 -17.52
CA TYR A 329 -4.41 -19.04 -18.36
C TYR A 329 -4.86 -18.59 -19.76
N LEU A 330 -5.54 -17.43 -19.86
CA LEU A 330 -6.10 -16.94 -21.12
C LEU A 330 -5.04 -16.35 -22.06
N LEU A 331 -4.22 -15.41 -21.58
CA LEU A 331 -3.33 -14.59 -22.41
C LEU A 331 -1.93 -14.41 -21.80
N GLY A 332 -1.61 -15.11 -20.71
CA GLY A 332 -0.31 -15.08 -20.05
C GLY A 332 -0.15 -14.01 -18.98
N GLY A 333 1.09 -13.89 -18.47
CA GLY A 333 1.44 -13.14 -17.25
C GLY A 333 0.98 -11.69 -17.20
N LEU A 334 1.13 -10.96 -18.32
CA LEU A 334 0.72 -9.55 -18.40
C LEU A 334 -0.79 -9.40 -18.24
N PHE A 335 -1.56 -10.28 -18.88
CA PHE A 335 -3.01 -10.24 -18.79
C PHE A 335 -3.51 -10.74 -17.43
N GLY A 336 -2.82 -11.69 -16.80
CA GLY A 336 -3.05 -12.05 -15.41
C GLY A 336 -2.86 -10.88 -14.46
N ALA A 337 -1.75 -10.16 -14.56
CA ALA A 337 -1.49 -8.98 -13.73
C ALA A 337 -2.57 -7.90 -13.90
N PHE A 338 -3.00 -7.66 -15.15
CA PHE A 338 -4.12 -6.78 -15.49
C PHE A 338 -5.45 -7.26 -14.88
N LEU A 339 -5.84 -8.52 -15.09
CA LEU A 339 -7.13 -9.04 -14.66
C LEU A 339 -7.21 -9.18 -13.14
N GLY A 340 -6.12 -9.58 -12.48
CA GLY A 340 -6.02 -9.63 -11.04
C GLY A 340 -6.18 -8.24 -10.41
N SER A 341 -5.52 -7.21 -10.97
CA SER A 341 -5.66 -5.83 -10.46
C SER A 341 -7.02 -5.20 -10.78
N ALA A 342 -7.64 -5.52 -11.92
CA ALA A 342 -9.01 -5.12 -12.21
C ALA A 342 -10.00 -5.75 -11.21
N THR A 343 -9.85 -7.04 -10.94
CA THR A 343 -10.72 -7.78 -10.02
C THR A 343 -10.61 -7.25 -8.60
N MET A 344 -9.39 -7.02 -8.09
CA MET A 344 -9.19 -6.49 -6.74
C MET A 344 -9.83 -5.10 -6.57
N THR A 345 -9.76 -4.24 -7.59
CA THR A 345 -10.36 -2.90 -7.57
C THR A 345 -11.89 -2.96 -7.57
N ILE A 346 -12.48 -3.78 -8.44
CA ILE A 346 -13.94 -3.95 -8.52
C ILE A 346 -14.49 -4.51 -7.20
N VAL A 347 -13.91 -5.62 -6.71
CA VAL A 347 -14.38 -6.29 -5.49
C VAL A 347 -14.13 -5.40 -4.26
N GLY A 348 -12.98 -4.74 -4.16
CA GLY A 348 -12.69 -3.80 -3.07
C GLY A 348 -13.70 -2.65 -3.01
N THR A 349 -14.06 -2.07 -4.16
CA THR A 349 -15.04 -0.98 -4.23
C THR A 349 -16.44 -1.46 -3.87
N TYR A 350 -16.81 -2.68 -4.27
CA TYR A 350 -18.08 -3.28 -3.87
C TYR A 350 -18.14 -3.54 -2.36
N LEU A 351 -17.08 -4.10 -1.77
CA LEU A 351 -17.04 -4.46 -0.36
C LEU A 351 -17.12 -3.25 0.58
N GLU A 352 -16.56 -2.11 0.16
CA GLU A 352 -16.67 -0.82 0.86
C GLU A 352 -18.14 -0.41 1.07
N ARG A 353 -19.04 -0.76 0.15
CA ARG A 353 -20.48 -0.48 0.23
C ARG A 353 -21.32 -1.61 0.79
N SER A 354 -20.78 -2.82 0.80
CA SER A 354 -21.46 -4.00 1.30
C SER A 354 -21.76 -3.89 2.81
N ARG A 355 -22.47 -4.88 3.36
CA ARG A 355 -22.68 -4.98 4.82
C ARG A 355 -21.37 -5.06 5.62
N LEU A 356 -20.28 -5.50 5.00
CA LEU A 356 -18.97 -5.60 5.64
C LEU A 356 -18.29 -4.24 5.83
N LYS A 357 -18.60 -3.24 4.97
CA LYS A 357 -18.06 -1.88 5.02
C LYS A 357 -16.53 -1.83 5.18
N THR A 358 -15.83 -2.79 4.58
CA THR A 358 -14.37 -2.86 4.66
C THR A 358 -13.78 -1.73 3.80
N PRO A 359 -12.96 -0.82 4.36
CA PRO A 359 -12.43 0.30 3.59
C PRO A 359 -11.65 -0.15 2.35
N TYR A 360 -11.88 0.54 1.22
CA TYR A 360 -11.32 0.16 -0.08
C TYR A 360 -9.81 -0.13 0.00
N TYR A 361 -9.03 0.85 0.46
CA TYR A 361 -7.57 0.76 0.49
C TYR A 361 -7.05 -0.34 1.44
N VAL A 362 -7.71 -0.54 2.59
CA VAL A 362 -7.37 -1.62 3.54
C VAL A 362 -7.52 -2.99 2.89
N SER A 363 -8.53 -3.15 2.03
CA SER A 363 -8.80 -4.42 1.33
C SER A 363 -7.87 -4.67 0.13
N ILE A 364 -7.47 -3.63 -0.60
CA ILE A 364 -6.70 -3.78 -1.83
C ILE A 364 -5.17 -3.80 -1.64
N ILE A 365 -4.62 -3.08 -0.66
CA ILE A 365 -3.16 -2.98 -0.49
C ILE A 365 -2.48 -4.35 -0.35
N PRO A 366 -2.98 -5.28 0.47
CA PRO A 366 -2.44 -6.64 0.57
C PRO A 366 -2.38 -7.40 -0.78
N SER A 367 -3.23 -7.06 -1.75
CA SER A 367 -3.27 -7.73 -3.05
C SER A 367 -2.05 -7.49 -3.91
N PHE A 368 -1.31 -6.39 -3.71
CA PHE A 368 -0.06 -6.17 -4.42
C PHE A 368 1.00 -7.23 -4.12
N TRP A 369 0.96 -7.87 -2.95
CA TRP A 369 1.85 -8.99 -2.64
C TRP A 369 1.44 -10.30 -3.32
N ILE A 370 0.16 -10.46 -3.66
CA ILE A 370 -0.35 -11.61 -4.44
C ILE A 370 -0.11 -11.42 -5.94
N LEU A 371 -0.18 -10.18 -6.44
CA LEU A 371 0.21 -9.86 -7.81
C LEU A 371 1.74 -9.96 -8.02
N VAL A 372 2.51 -9.89 -6.92
CA VAL A 372 3.96 -10.15 -6.88
C VAL A 372 4.80 -9.21 -7.80
N PRO A 373 4.38 -7.98 -8.18
CA PRO A 373 5.06 -7.25 -9.25
C PRO A 373 6.45 -6.74 -8.84
N GLY A 374 6.61 -6.34 -7.57
CA GLY A 374 7.91 -5.89 -7.07
C GLY A 374 8.93 -7.03 -7.02
N SER A 375 8.50 -8.27 -6.81
CA SER A 375 9.44 -9.39 -6.73
C SER A 375 9.98 -9.80 -8.10
N LEU A 376 9.18 -9.63 -9.17
CA LEU A 376 9.65 -9.82 -10.55
C LEU A 376 10.78 -8.84 -10.87
N GLY A 377 10.62 -7.57 -10.45
CA GLY A 377 11.68 -6.57 -10.54
C GLY A 377 12.91 -6.95 -9.73
N PHE A 378 12.72 -7.36 -8.47
CA PHE A 378 13.81 -7.80 -7.59
C PHE A 378 14.59 -9.00 -8.16
N ILE A 379 13.91 -10.07 -8.59
CA ILE A 379 14.52 -11.26 -9.17
C ILE A 379 15.30 -10.88 -10.44
N THR A 380 14.72 -10.04 -11.31
CA THR A 380 15.37 -9.60 -12.55
C THR A 380 16.64 -8.82 -12.26
N LEU A 381 16.62 -7.91 -11.28
CA LEU A 381 17.79 -7.15 -10.85
C LEU A 381 18.85 -8.05 -10.21
N ALA A 382 18.44 -8.99 -9.37
CA ALA A 382 19.35 -9.97 -8.77
C ALA A 382 20.02 -10.87 -9.81
N ALA A 383 19.27 -11.29 -10.84
CA ALA A 383 19.78 -12.07 -11.95
C ALA A 383 20.78 -11.28 -12.82
N LEU A 384 20.55 -9.98 -13.04
CA LEU A 384 21.49 -9.09 -13.75
C LEU A 384 22.81 -8.90 -13.01
N ALA A 385 22.77 -8.82 -11.68
CA ALA A 385 23.96 -8.66 -10.86
C ALA A 385 24.78 -9.95 -10.73
N SER A 386 24.16 -11.11 -10.96
CA SER A 386 24.87 -12.38 -11.05
C SER A 386 25.43 -12.57 -12.45
N GLU A 387 26.74 -12.80 -12.59
CA GLU A 387 27.39 -13.15 -13.87
C GLU A 387 26.86 -14.46 -14.50
N ALA A 388 26.03 -15.20 -13.76
CA ALA A 388 25.50 -16.50 -14.13
C ALA A 388 24.27 -16.45 -15.07
N TYR A 389 23.66 -15.28 -15.30
CA TYR A 389 22.53 -15.15 -16.22
C TYR A 389 22.83 -14.12 -17.32
N PRO A 390 22.68 -14.46 -18.61
CA PRO A 390 22.41 -13.46 -19.62
C PRO A 390 20.98 -12.96 -19.36
N ALA A 391 20.81 -12.05 -18.42
CA ALA A 391 19.55 -11.36 -18.26
C ALA A 391 19.33 -10.52 -19.52
N SER A 392 18.42 -11.00 -20.36
CA SER A 392 18.05 -10.31 -21.59
C SER A 392 17.33 -9.01 -21.25
N ALA A 393 17.59 -7.96 -22.04
CA ALA A 393 16.87 -6.69 -21.93
C ALA A 393 15.33 -6.88 -21.96
N SER A 394 14.85 -7.97 -22.57
CA SER A 394 13.43 -8.35 -22.57
C SER A 394 12.85 -8.57 -21.17
N ASN A 395 13.61 -9.06 -20.18
CA ASN A 395 13.09 -9.30 -18.83
C ASN A 395 12.78 -8.00 -18.10
N LEU A 396 13.63 -6.98 -18.27
CA LEU A 396 13.38 -5.63 -17.72
C LEU A 396 12.14 -5.00 -18.35
N ILE A 397 11.98 -5.15 -19.68
CA ILE A 397 10.79 -4.67 -20.39
C ILE A 397 9.52 -5.33 -19.83
N MET A 398 9.55 -6.64 -19.59
CA MET A 398 8.41 -7.36 -19.01
C MET A 398 8.05 -6.90 -17.60
N VAL A 399 9.04 -6.57 -16.76
CA VAL A 399 8.77 -5.97 -15.43
C VAL A 399 8.04 -4.64 -15.57
N VAL A 400 8.51 -3.76 -16.45
CA VAL A 400 7.85 -2.46 -16.71
C VAL A 400 6.43 -2.66 -17.23
N LEU A 401 6.25 -3.54 -18.22
CA LEU A 401 4.93 -3.86 -18.77
C LEU A 401 3.99 -4.48 -17.75
N THR A 402 4.51 -5.24 -16.77
CA THR A 402 3.69 -5.78 -15.68
C THR A 402 3.15 -4.67 -14.78
N PHE A 403 3.96 -3.65 -14.45
CA PHE A 403 3.47 -2.48 -13.73
C PHE A 403 2.43 -1.71 -14.54
N VAL A 404 2.64 -1.53 -15.85
CA VAL A 404 1.66 -0.90 -16.75
C VAL A 404 0.34 -1.69 -16.77
N ALA A 405 0.40 -3.02 -16.89
CA ALA A 405 -0.77 -3.89 -16.86
C ALA A 405 -1.55 -3.76 -15.55
N ILE A 406 -0.86 -3.74 -14.41
CA ILE A 406 -1.48 -3.57 -13.09
C ILE A 406 -2.17 -2.20 -13.01
N SER A 407 -1.50 -1.13 -13.42
CA SER A 407 -2.06 0.23 -13.42
C SER A 407 -3.30 0.36 -14.31
N MET A 408 -3.26 -0.24 -15.50
CA MET A 408 -4.42 -0.28 -16.41
C MET A 408 -5.58 -1.09 -15.81
N GLY A 409 -5.31 -2.21 -15.15
CA GLY A 409 -6.35 -2.98 -14.48
C GLY A 409 -7.00 -2.21 -13.33
N ILE A 410 -6.22 -1.45 -12.54
CA ILE A 410 -6.77 -0.56 -11.50
C ILE A 410 -7.65 0.53 -12.12
N LEU A 411 -7.20 1.20 -13.19
CA LEU A 411 -7.99 2.24 -13.88
C LEU A 411 -9.29 1.69 -14.45
N ILE A 412 -9.22 0.60 -15.22
CA ILE A 412 -10.39 -0.02 -15.85
C ILE A 412 -11.33 -0.59 -14.78
N GLY A 413 -10.81 -1.24 -13.75
CA GLY A 413 -11.58 -1.73 -12.62
C GLY A 413 -12.32 -0.60 -11.89
N ALA A 414 -11.67 0.55 -11.70
CA ALA A 414 -12.28 1.72 -11.08
C ALA A 414 -13.41 2.32 -11.94
N VAL A 415 -13.25 2.34 -13.27
CA VAL A 415 -14.30 2.78 -14.21
C VAL A 415 -15.48 1.82 -14.20
N ILE A 416 -15.24 0.51 -14.19
CA ILE A 416 -16.31 -0.51 -14.12
C ILE A 416 -17.07 -0.42 -12.79
N ALA A 417 -16.37 -0.07 -11.71
CA ALA A 417 -16.98 0.13 -10.40
C ALA A 417 -17.61 1.52 -10.20
N ASP A 418 -17.46 2.45 -11.15
CA ASP A 418 -17.96 3.83 -11.07
C ASP A 418 -19.49 3.96 -11.08
N PRO A 419 -20.28 3.18 -11.87
CA PRO A 419 -21.74 3.19 -11.78
C PRO A 419 -22.25 2.88 -10.38
N LEU A 420 -21.49 2.09 -9.60
CA LEU A 420 -21.83 1.79 -8.22
C LEU A 420 -21.70 3.03 -7.30
N LYS A 421 -20.94 4.08 -7.68
CA LYS A 421 -20.80 5.34 -6.90
C LYS A 421 -22.03 6.24 -7.01
N ILE A 422 -22.81 6.11 -8.08
CA ILE A 422 -23.88 7.06 -8.42
C ILE A 422 -25.11 6.90 -7.51
N GLU A 423 -25.34 5.73 -6.90
CA GLU A 423 -26.48 5.52 -5.98
C GLU A 423 -26.46 6.42 -4.73
N TYR A 424 -25.31 7.03 -4.37
CA TYR A 424 -25.23 7.97 -3.24
C TYR A 424 -25.66 9.41 -3.60
N TYR A 425 -25.77 9.73 -4.89
CA TYR A 425 -26.13 11.08 -5.37
C TYR A 425 -27.60 11.20 -5.82
N GLY A 426 -28.38 10.13 -5.67
CA GLY A 426 -29.72 9.99 -6.24
C GLY A 426 -30.86 9.85 -5.23
N LYS A 427 -30.90 10.65 -4.16
CA LYS A 427 -32.16 11.00 -3.49
C LYS A 427 -32.08 12.46 -3.05
N LYS A 428 -32.59 13.35 -3.90
CA LYS A 428 -33.03 14.70 -3.52
C LYS A 428 -34.35 14.60 -2.77
#